data_AF-A0A7Y8SPI7-F1
#
_entry.id   AF-A0A7Y8SPI7-F1
#
_cell.length_a   1.000
_cell.length_b   1.000
_cell.length_c   1.000
_cell.angle_alpha   90.00
_cell.angle_beta   90.00
_cell.angle_gamma   90.00
#
_symmetry.space_group_name_H-M   'P 1'
#
loop_
_entity.id
_entity.type
_entity.pdbx_description
1 polymer ?
#
loop_
_entity_poly.entity_id
_entity_poly.type
_entity_poly.pdbx_seq_one_letter_code
_entity_poly.pdbx_strand_id
1 'polypeptide(L)'
;WLTHLQHTRAKNVWFVGILDEKLDDFNRRIFQPQIDGSKTGLELPGIVDEVLTMAEIKDESGAPYRAFVCQTINPWNFPAKDRSGRLDLIEEPHLGRLMAKIRGPVKPASERLAYRSPPPAATAPTSDAPTHSENA
;
A
#
# COMPACT_ATOMS: atom_id res chain seq x y z
N TRP A 1 23.91 -6.13 -2.25
CA TRP A 1 23.61 -7.50 -2.68
C TRP A 1 22.20 -7.60 -3.25
N LEU A 2 21.17 -7.12 -2.54
CA LEU A 2 19.77 -7.10 -3.01
C LEU A 2 19.56 -6.27 -4.30
N THR A 3 20.31 -5.18 -4.47
CA THR A 3 20.29 -4.36 -5.70
C THR A 3 20.73 -5.13 -6.95
N HIS A 4 21.54 -6.19 -6.82
CA HIS A 4 21.92 -7.01 -7.98
C HIS A 4 20.71 -7.67 -8.66
N LEU A 5 19.62 -7.88 -7.91
CA LEU A 5 18.37 -8.44 -8.45
C LEU A 5 17.71 -7.49 -9.46
N GLN A 6 17.89 -6.18 -9.31
CA GLN A 6 17.40 -5.19 -10.27
C GLN A 6 18.06 -5.33 -11.65
N HIS A 7 19.23 -5.98 -11.72
CA HIS A 7 19.95 -6.26 -12.96
C HIS A 7 19.60 -7.63 -13.57
N THR A 8 18.79 -8.46 -12.90
CA THR A 8 18.40 -9.80 -13.39
C THR A 8 17.10 -9.74 -14.21
N ARG A 9 17.07 -8.89 -15.25
CA ARG A 9 15.83 -8.54 -16.00
C ARG A 9 15.15 -9.70 -16.71
N ALA A 10 15.85 -10.80 -16.97
CA ALA A 10 15.31 -11.96 -17.66
C ALA A 10 14.62 -12.98 -16.73
N LYS A 11 14.57 -12.74 -15.42
CA LYS A 11 14.00 -13.68 -14.44
C LYS A 11 13.02 -12.97 -13.52
N ASN A 12 12.00 -13.72 -13.08
CA ASN A 12 11.15 -13.33 -11.98
C ASN A 12 11.76 -13.88 -10.68
N VAL A 13 12.02 -13.02 -9.71
CA VAL A 13 12.59 -13.41 -8.41
C VAL A 13 11.48 -13.35 -7.37
N TRP A 14 11.30 -14.44 -6.64
CA TRP A 14 10.25 -14.57 -5.62
C TRP A 14 10.88 -14.78 -4.26
N PHE A 15 10.48 -13.93 -3.33
CA PHE A 15 10.77 -14.11 -1.91
C PHE A 15 9.50 -14.62 -1.25
N VAL A 16 9.64 -15.73 -0.52
CA VAL A 16 8.57 -16.28 0.29
C VAL A 16 9.09 -16.34 1.72
N GLY A 17 8.31 -15.83 2.64
CA GLY A 17 8.67 -15.75 4.04
C GLY A 17 7.43 -15.80 4.92
N ILE A 18 7.68 -15.83 6.22
CA ILE A 18 6.63 -15.82 7.24
C ILE A 18 6.23 -14.36 7.49
N LEU A 19 4.95 -14.15 7.81
CA LEU A 19 4.45 -12.87 8.29
C LEU A 19 4.51 -12.87 9.82
N ASP A 20 5.25 -11.92 10.37
CA ASP A 20 5.39 -11.71 11.81
C ASP A 20 4.39 -10.65 12.28
N GLU A 21 3.79 -10.88 13.45
CA GLU A 21 2.85 -9.97 14.10
C GLU A 21 3.48 -9.46 15.39
N LYS A 22 3.61 -8.14 15.51
CA LYS A 22 4.18 -7.47 16.68
C LYS A 22 3.24 -6.40 17.20
N LEU A 23 3.50 -5.98 18.43
CA LEU A 23 2.88 -4.80 19.02
C LEU A 23 3.90 -3.67 19.01
N ASP A 24 3.47 -2.47 18.60
CA ASP A 24 4.27 -1.25 18.78
C ASP A 24 4.16 -0.71 20.22
N ASP A 25 4.87 0.39 20.50
CA ASP A 25 4.88 1.04 21.82
C ASP A 25 3.50 1.57 22.26
N PHE A 26 2.53 1.63 21.34
CA PHE A 26 1.15 2.06 21.57
C PHE A 26 0.15 0.89 21.54
N ASN A 27 0.63 -0.34 21.64
CA ASN A 27 -0.17 -1.57 21.62
C ASN A 27 -0.98 -1.75 20.33
N ARG A 28 -0.48 -1.23 19.21
CA ARG A 28 -1.07 -1.41 17.87
C ARG A 28 -0.39 -2.59 17.18
N ARG A 29 -1.19 -3.40 16.51
CA ARG A 29 -0.70 -4.55 15.73
C ARG A 29 0.03 -4.04 14.49
N ILE A 30 1.29 -4.44 14.35
CA ILE A 30 2.10 -4.20 13.16
C ILE A 30 2.48 -5.54 12.54
N PHE A 31 2.45 -5.61 11.21
CA PHE A 31 2.78 -6.80 10.45
C PHE A 31 4.01 -6.54 9.60
N GLN A 32 4.96 -7.48 9.62
CA GLN A 32 6.18 -7.37 8.84
C GLN A 32 6.65 -8.75 8.35
N PRO A 33 7.30 -8.84 7.19
CA PRO A 33 7.96 -10.08 6.80
C PRO A 33 9.05 -10.44 7.81
N GLN A 34 9.10 -11.70 8.22
CA GLN A 34 10.16 -12.24 9.04
C GLN A 34 11.42 -12.37 8.17
N ILE A 35 12.31 -11.38 8.29
CA ILE A 35 13.55 -11.30 7.53
C ILE A 35 14.69 -10.87 8.44
N ASP A 36 15.86 -11.50 8.26
CA ASP A 36 17.04 -11.16 9.05
C ASP A 36 17.66 -9.83 8.60
N GLY A 37 18.06 -9.05 9.60
CA GLY A 37 18.71 -7.75 9.44
C GLY A 37 17.71 -6.59 9.33
N SER A 38 17.85 -5.63 10.26
CA SER A 38 17.01 -4.42 10.34
C SER A 38 16.99 -3.58 9.06
N LYS A 39 18.09 -3.60 8.29
CA LYS A 39 18.21 -2.87 7.02
C LYS A 39 17.48 -3.56 5.87
N THR A 40 17.48 -4.90 5.84
CA THR A 40 16.91 -5.67 4.72
C THR A 40 15.39 -5.47 4.61
N GLY A 41 14.68 -5.51 5.76
CA GLY A 41 13.23 -5.31 5.79
C GLY A 41 12.79 -3.92 5.32
N LEU A 42 13.61 -2.90 5.57
CA LEU A 42 13.34 -1.52 5.15
C LEU A 42 13.62 -1.29 3.65
N GLU A 43 14.66 -1.92 3.10
CA GLU A 43 15.04 -1.73 1.70
C GLU A 43 14.25 -2.61 0.73
N LEU A 44 13.82 -3.81 1.17
CA LEU A 44 13.18 -4.79 0.31
C LEU A 44 11.94 -4.25 -0.42
N PRO A 45 10.99 -3.53 0.25
CA PRO A 45 9.87 -2.91 -0.43
C PRO A 45 10.28 -1.83 -1.45
N GLY A 46 11.47 -1.23 -1.36
CA GLY A 46 11.95 -0.29 -2.37
C GLY A 46 12.32 -0.97 -3.68
N ILE A 47 12.87 -2.20 -3.60
CA ILE A 47 13.48 -2.87 -4.75
C ILE A 47 12.56 -3.83 -5.50
N VAL A 48 11.61 -4.49 -4.83
CA VAL A 48 10.68 -5.43 -5.48
C VAL A 48 9.59 -4.67 -6.21
N ASP A 49 8.94 -5.26 -7.20
CA ASP A 49 7.77 -4.65 -7.84
C ASP A 49 6.52 -4.88 -6.99
N GLU A 50 6.36 -6.11 -6.49
CA GLU A 50 5.19 -6.55 -5.74
C GLU A 50 5.56 -6.93 -4.30
N VAL A 51 4.70 -6.56 -3.34
CA VAL A 51 4.69 -7.07 -1.97
C VAL A 51 3.28 -7.58 -1.72
N LEU A 52 3.16 -8.85 -1.36
CA LEU A 52 1.87 -9.53 -1.21
C LEU A 52 1.81 -10.15 0.18
N THR A 53 0.72 -9.92 0.90
CA THR A 53 0.44 -10.64 2.14
C THR A 53 -0.67 -11.65 1.89
N MET A 54 -0.41 -12.93 2.19
CA MET A 54 -1.46 -13.94 2.24
C MET A 54 -2.01 -13.99 3.66
N ALA A 55 -3.30 -13.70 3.82
CA ALA A 55 -3.95 -13.65 5.13
C ALA A 55 -5.34 -14.28 5.09
N GLU A 56 -5.85 -14.64 6.27
CA GLU A 56 -7.26 -14.92 6.47
C GLU A 56 -8.03 -13.60 6.61
N ILE A 57 -9.03 -13.41 5.77
CA ILE A 57 -9.93 -12.26 5.78
C ILE A 57 -11.37 -12.74 5.88
N LYS A 58 -12.27 -11.87 6.32
CA LYS A 58 -13.70 -12.17 6.42
C LYS A 58 -14.44 -11.57 5.24
N ASP A 59 -15.38 -12.32 4.67
CA ASP A 59 -16.31 -11.79 3.68
C ASP A 59 -17.44 -10.97 4.34
N GLU A 60 -18.38 -10.47 3.54
CA GLU A 60 -19.53 -9.70 4.01
C GLU A 60 -20.43 -10.48 4.98
N SER A 61 -20.43 -11.81 4.90
CA SER A 61 -21.17 -12.70 5.81
C SER A 61 -20.40 -13.01 7.09
N GLY A 62 -19.13 -12.59 7.17
CA GLY A 62 -18.22 -12.90 8.27
C GLY A 62 -17.50 -14.24 8.14
N ALA A 63 -17.70 -14.98 7.04
CA ALA A 63 -17.04 -16.25 6.81
C ALA A 63 -15.55 -16.02 6.48
N PRO A 64 -14.62 -16.76 7.13
CA PRO A 64 -13.21 -16.60 6.87
C PRO A 64 -12.81 -17.27 5.55
N TYR A 65 -11.94 -16.60 4.78
CA TYR A 65 -11.30 -17.16 3.60
C TYR A 65 -9.88 -16.61 3.46
N ARG A 66 -9.03 -17.33 2.72
CA ARG A 66 -7.65 -16.89 2.44
C ARG A 66 -7.62 -16.07 1.16
N ALA A 67 -6.84 -14.99 1.18
CA ALA A 67 -6.63 -14.16 0.01
C ALA A 67 -5.25 -13.50 0.02
N PHE A 68 -4.84 -12.95 -1.13
CA PHE A 68 -3.73 -12.01 -1.21
C PHE A 68 -4.24 -10.59 -1.00
N VAL A 69 -3.56 -9.84 -0.13
CA VAL A 69 -3.70 -8.40 0.03
C VAL A 69 -2.59 -7.73 -0.78
N CYS A 70 -2.97 -6.89 -1.74
CA CYS A 70 -2.06 -6.40 -2.78
C CYS A 70 -1.79 -4.89 -2.71
N GLN A 71 -2.65 -4.10 -2.06
CA GLN A 71 -2.53 -2.64 -2.04
C GLN A 71 -1.98 -2.11 -0.71
N THR A 72 -1.12 -1.09 -0.79
CA THR A 72 -0.48 -0.45 0.37
C THR A 72 -1.47 0.16 1.33
N ILE A 73 -2.53 0.80 0.81
CA ILE A 73 -3.63 1.29 1.63
C ILE A 73 -4.65 0.15 1.74
N ASN A 74 -4.62 -0.57 2.86
CA ASN A 74 -5.54 -1.67 3.13
C ASN A 74 -6.09 -1.61 4.58
N PRO A 75 -7.29 -2.13 4.83
CA PRO A 75 -7.93 -2.11 6.16
C PRO A 75 -7.19 -2.87 7.27
N TRP A 76 -6.29 -3.79 6.91
CA TRP A 76 -5.65 -4.71 7.86
C TRP A 76 -4.22 -4.31 8.25
N ASN A 77 -3.72 -3.21 7.67
CA ASN A 77 -2.35 -2.74 7.87
C ASN A 77 -1.28 -3.80 7.50
N PHE A 78 -1.61 -4.70 6.58
CA PHE A 78 -0.66 -5.69 6.09
C PHE A 78 0.36 -5.05 5.13
N PRO A 79 1.62 -5.50 5.13
CA PRO A 79 2.60 -5.06 4.16
C PRO A 79 2.17 -5.52 2.77
N ALA A 80 1.83 -4.57 1.92
CA ALA A 80 1.37 -4.83 0.57
C ALA A 80 1.75 -3.68 -0.36
N LYS A 81 1.98 -4.02 -1.62
CA LYS A 81 2.37 -3.06 -2.64
C LYS A 81 2.19 -3.68 -4.03
N ASP A 82 1.47 -2.97 -4.88
CA ASP A 82 1.34 -3.28 -6.30
C ASP A 82 1.93 -2.13 -7.12
N ARG A 83 3.09 -2.36 -7.73
CA ARG A 83 3.70 -1.38 -8.66
C ARG A 83 3.16 -1.56 -10.07
N SER A 84 2.66 -2.76 -10.41
CA SER A 84 2.00 -3.02 -11.68
C SER A 84 0.74 -2.16 -11.87
N GLY A 85 0.06 -1.83 -10.76
CA GLY A 85 -1.19 -1.08 -10.72
C GLY A 85 -2.36 -1.84 -11.36
N ARG A 86 -2.26 -3.17 -11.44
CA ARG A 86 -3.24 -4.05 -12.10
C ARG A 86 -4.02 -4.90 -11.11
N LEU A 87 -3.56 -4.99 -9.87
CA LEU A 87 -4.17 -5.83 -8.84
C LEU A 87 -5.24 -5.03 -8.09
N ASP A 88 -6.33 -5.72 -7.77
CA ASP A 88 -7.35 -5.20 -6.87
C ASP A 88 -6.86 -5.29 -5.42
N LEU A 89 -7.60 -4.72 -4.45
CA LEU A 89 -7.20 -4.74 -3.04
C LEU A 89 -6.96 -6.17 -2.52
N ILE A 90 -7.87 -7.06 -2.93
CA ILE A 90 -7.92 -8.47 -2.59
C ILE A 90 -7.89 -9.28 -3.88
N GLU A 91 -7.02 -10.27 -3.94
CA GLU A 91 -6.93 -11.24 -5.03
C GLU A 91 -7.07 -12.66 -4.48
N GLU A 92 -7.54 -13.58 -5.33
CA GLU A 92 -7.54 -15.01 -5.02
C GLU A 92 -6.10 -15.48 -4.68
N PRO A 93 -5.91 -16.39 -3.71
CA PRO A 93 -4.60 -16.88 -3.29
C PRO A 93 -3.98 -17.86 -4.32
N HIS A 94 -3.94 -17.46 -5.59
CA HIS A 94 -3.46 -18.26 -6.72
C HIS A 94 -2.39 -17.49 -7.52
N LEU A 95 -1.12 -17.80 -7.25
CA LEU A 95 0.02 -17.10 -7.85
C LEU A 95 -0.01 -17.08 -9.39
N GLY A 96 -0.40 -18.17 -10.05
CA GLY A 96 -0.50 -18.21 -11.51
C GLY A 96 -1.48 -17.20 -12.11
N ARG A 97 -2.68 -17.06 -11.51
CA ARG A 97 -3.71 -16.07 -11.91
C ARG A 97 -3.25 -14.64 -11.61
N LEU A 98 -2.65 -14.44 -10.43
CA LEU A 98 -2.05 -13.17 -10.04
C LEU A 98 -0.99 -12.72 -11.07
N MET A 99 -0.07 -13.61 -11.44
CA MET A 99 0.97 -13.31 -12.43
C MET A 99 0.39 -13.02 -13.82
N ALA A 100 -0.65 -13.76 -14.24
CA ALA A 100 -1.33 -13.49 -15.50
C ALA A 100 -1.95 -12.08 -15.50
N LYS A 101 -2.55 -11.67 -14.38
CA LYS A 101 -3.10 -10.31 -14.19
C LYS A 101 -2.00 -9.24 -14.20
N ILE A 102 -0.89 -9.45 -13.48
CA ILE A 102 0.27 -8.53 -13.47
C ILE A 102 0.87 -8.34 -14.87
N ARG A 103 0.89 -9.38 -15.71
CA ARG A 103 1.40 -9.32 -17.08
C ARG A 103 0.37 -8.81 -18.10
N GLY A 104 -0.89 -8.72 -17.70
CA GLY A 104 -1.99 -8.32 -18.56
C GLY A 104 -2.00 -6.83 -18.92
N PRO A 105 -2.99 -6.40 -19.72
CA PRO A 105 -3.18 -5.00 -20.03
C PRO A 105 -3.47 -4.19 -18.76
N VAL A 106 -2.91 -2.98 -18.69
CA VAL A 106 -3.16 -2.05 -17.58
C VAL A 106 -4.49 -1.33 -17.83
N LYS A 107 -5.38 -1.30 -16.84
CA LYS A 107 -6.58 -0.44 -16.91
C LYS A 107 -6.14 1.03 -17.07
N PRO A 108 -6.79 1.84 -17.92
CA PRO A 108 -6.46 3.25 -18.07
C PRO A 108 -6.33 3.98 -16.73
N ALA A 109 -5.39 4.92 -16.63
CA ALA A 109 -5.17 5.67 -15.38
C ALA A 109 -6.44 6.39 -14.91
N SER A 110 -7.26 6.86 -15.84
CA SER A 110 -8.58 7.48 -15.59
C SER A 110 -9.56 6.56 -14.85
N GLU A 111 -9.44 5.25 -15.00
CA GLU A 111 -10.31 4.27 -14.37
C GLU A 111 -9.77 3.80 -13.00
N ARG A 112 -8.49 4.07 -12.71
CA ARG A 112 -7.83 3.64 -11.47
C ARG A 112 -7.53 4.76 -10.49
N LEU A 113 -7.40 6.01 -10.96
CA LEU A 113 -7.04 7.16 -10.15
C LEU A 113 -8.26 8.07 -9.96
N ALA A 114 -8.81 8.09 -8.75
CA ALA A 114 -9.85 9.03 -8.35
C ALA A 114 -9.27 10.32 -7.73
N TYR A 115 -8.02 10.69 -8.06
CA TYR A 115 -7.40 11.89 -7.52
C TYR A 115 -8.14 13.13 -8.05
N ARG A 116 -8.89 13.79 -7.18
CA ARG A 116 -9.47 15.10 -7.40
C ARG A 116 -8.79 16.06 -6.43
N SER A 117 -8.36 17.22 -6.92
CA SER A 117 -7.89 18.28 -6.04
C SER A 117 -9.03 18.62 -5.06
N PRO A 118 -8.77 18.74 -3.75
CA PRO A 118 -9.77 19.25 -2.81
C PRO A 118 -10.29 20.59 -3.33
N PRO A 119 -11.61 20.87 -3.26
CA PRO A 119 -12.11 22.19 -3.61
C PRO A 119 -11.40 23.24 -2.74
N PRO A 120 -11.08 24.42 -3.29
CA PRO A 120 -10.46 25.48 -2.51
C PRO A 120 -11.33 25.78 -1.29
N ALA A 121 -10.71 25.77 -0.11
CA ALA A 121 -11.40 26.10 1.13
C ALA A 121 -12.09 27.46 0.97
N ALA A 122 -13.40 27.52 1.25
CA ALA A 122 -14.14 28.76 1.20
C ALA A 122 -13.41 29.81 2.05
N THR A 123 -13.06 30.94 1.45
CA THR A 123 -12.42 32.07 2.14
C THR A 123 -13.27 32.45 3.35
N ALA A 124 -12.70 32.32 4.55
CA ALA A 124 -13.33 32.82 5.77
C ALA A 124 -13.63 34.32 5.60
N PRO A 125 -14.79 34.81 6.06
CA PRO A 125 -15.11 36.22 5.96
C PRO A 125 -14.08 37.03 6.76
N THR A 126 -13.48 38.01 6.08
CA THR A 126 -12.52 38.94 6.66
C THR A 126 -13.25 39.74 7.74
N SER A 127 -12.82 39.58 9.00
CA SER A 127 -13.25 40.45 10.09
C SER A 127 -12.72 41.85 9.80
N ASP A 128 -13.64 42.81 9.63
CA ASP A 128 -13.32 44.24 9.49
C ASP A 128 -12.43 44.74 10.63
N ALA A 129 -11.44 45.54 10.26
CA ALA A 129 -10.55 46.24 11.19
C ALA A 129 -11.28 47.42 11.85
N PRO A 130 -11.12 47.67 13.17
CA PRO A 130 -11.62 48.88 13.77
C PRO A 130 -10.69 50.06 13.49
N THR A 131 -11.29 51.12 12.95
CA THR A 131 -10.72 52.45 12.71
C THR A 131 -10.24 53.07 14.02
N HIS A 132 -8.93 53.31 14.16
CA HIS A 132 -8.42 54.17 15.23
C HIS A 132 -8.46 55.62 14.77
N SER A 133 -9.32 56.42 15.39
CA SER A 133 -9.36 57.88 15.28
C SER A 133 -8.15 58.50 15.98
N GLU A 134 -7.47 59.41 15.28
CA GLU A 134 -6.40 60.29 15.80
C GLU A 134 -6.88 61.14 16.98
N ASN A 135 -5.97 61.42 17.91
CA ASN A 135 -6.02 62.63 18.72
C ASN A 135 -4.60 63.10 19.08
N ALA A 136 -4.40 64.41 18.88
CA ALA A 136 -3.26 65.29 19.19
C ALA A 136 -2.15 65.42 18.13
#